data_AF-A0A8C7HTF1-F1
#
_entry.id   AF-A0A8C7HTF1-F1
#
_cell.length_a   1.000
_cell.length_b   1.000
_cell.length_c   1.000
_cell.angle_alpha   90.00
_cell.angle_beta   90.00
_cell.angle_gamma   90.00
#
_symmetry.space_group_name_H-M   'P 1'
#
loop_
_entity.id
_entity.type
_entity.pdbx_description
1 polymer ?
#
loop_
_entity_poly.entity_id
_entity_poly.type
_entity_poly.pdbx_seq_one_letter_code
_entity_poly.pdbx_strand_id
1 'polypeptide(L)'
;MAVLLRRVGRVALQLSLRQTRTTPQKALLIATLLGTCRTKKTWPKSFSQEELKKRLSPIQFHVTQEKGTESAFRGEYTEYKEDGIYTCVVCGSPLFKSETKFDSGSGWPSFYDLVKEESVTVTDDFAYGMHRVETSCSQCGSHLGHLFDDGPRPTGKRYCINSASLGFQSASASSPPSNGDGAGAGAGAGAGAGAGAGAGAGAGAGAGAGAGPGGAVGGKTEL
;
A
#
# COMPACT_ATOMS: atom_id res chain seq x y z
N MET A 1 77.58 14.15 6.81
CA MET A 1 76.20 13.65 7.04
C MET A 1 76.08 12.31 6.33
N ALA A 2 75.67 11.27 7.07
CA ALA A 2 75.64 9.85 6.69
C ALA A 2 75.05 9.61 5.29
N VAL A 3 75.46 8.58 4.55
CA VAL A 3 74.75 7.29 4.54
C VAL A 3 75.72 6.14 4.20
N LEU A 4 75.59 5.09 5.00
CA LEU A 4 76.37 3.86 5.06
C LEU A 4 75.84 2.85 4.00
N LEU A 5 76.61 2.55 2.96
CA LEU A 5 76.31 1.46 2.01
C LEU A 5 76.80 0.12 2.59
N ARG A 6 75.86 -0.75 2.98
CA ARG A 6 76.15 -2.09 3.48
C ARG A 6 76.09 -3.14 2.36
N ARG A 7 77.15 -3.95 2.40
CA ARG A 7 77.60 -5.05 1.55
C ARG A 7 76.54 -6.07 1.15
N VAL A 8 76.65 -6.48 -0.12
CA VAL A 8 76.12 -7.70 -0.73
C VAL A 8 76.71 -8.93 -0.04
N GLY A 9 75.87 -9.87 0.39
CA GLY A 9 76.25 -11.14 0.99
C GLY A 9 75.38 -12.28 0.44
N ARG A 10 76.06 -13.30 -0.07
CA ARG A 10 75.55 -14.41 -0.90
C ARG A 10 74.52 -15.29 -0.18
N VAL A 11 73.45 -15.65 -0.89
CA VAL A 11 72.50 -16.69 -0.51
C VAL A 11 73.14 -18.05 -0.73
N ALA A 12 73.35 -18.82 0.35
CA ALA A 12 73.77 -20.21 0.28
C ALA A 12 72.54 -21.11 0.37
N LEU A 13 72.31 -21.82 -0.73
CA LEU A 13 71.52 -23.04 -0.85
C LEU A 13 71.97 -24.06 0.20
N GLN A 14 71.04 -24.64 0.97
CA GLN A 14 71.07 -26.06 1.34
C GLN A 14 69.65 -26.59 1.62
N LEU A 15 69.25 -27.55 0.78
CA LEU A 15 68.18 -28.50 1.06
C LEU A 15 68.60 -29.36 2.27
N SER A 16 67.70 -29.51 3.23
CA SER A 16 67.66 -30.74 4.02
C SER A 16 66.22 -31.11 4.30
N LEU A 17 65.78 -32.17 3.61
CA LEU A 17 64.55 -32.90 3.85
C LEU A 17 64.49 -33.29 5.33
N ARG A 18 63.45 -32.85 6.04
CA ARG A 18 63.00 -33.47 7.29
C ARG A 18 61.66 -34.13 7.03
N GLN A 19 61.71 -35.44 6.87
CA GLN A 19 60.57 -36.34 7.03
C GLN A 19 60.06 -36.22 8.47
N THR A 20 58.81 -35.81 8.63
CA THR A 20 58.05 -36.05 9.86
C THR A 20 56.72 -36.69 9.52
N ARG A 21 56.71 -38.00 9.76
CA ARG A 21 55.61 -38.88 10.16
C ARG A 21 54.18 -38.36 9.97
N THR A 22 53.49 -39.06 9.08
CA THR A 22 52.05 -39.23 8.96
C THR A 22 51.37 -39.61 10.27
N THR A 23 50.31 -38.89 10.64
CA THR A 23 49.24 -39.37 11.52
C THR A 23 47.90 -39.14 10.80
N PRO A 24 47.03 -40.15 10.66
CA PRO A 24 45.75 -39.98 10.00
C PRO A 24 44.79 -39.30 10.97
N GLN A 25 44.57 -37.99 10.80
CA GLN A 25 43.45 -37.33 11.45
C GLN A 25 42.18 -37.79 10.74
N LYS A 26 41.34 -38.52 11.46
CA LYS A 26 39.99 -38.91 11.05
C LYS A 26 39.27 -37.66 10.58
N ALA A 27 39.03 -37.56 9.27
CA ALA A 27 38.14 -36.54 8.70
C ALA A 27 36.72 -36.89 9.14
N LEU A 28 36.29 -36.29 10.25
CA LEU A 28 34.89 -36.30 10.65
C LEU A 28 34.14 -35.43 9.63
N LEU A 29 33.54 -36.09 8.64
CA LEU A 29 32.54 -35.50 7.76
C LEU A 29 31.31 -35.14 8.61
N ILE A 30 31.36 -33.95 9.23
CA ILE A 30 30.15 -33.29 9.72
C ILE A 30 29.43 -32.80 8.46
N ALA A 31 28.53 -33.63 7.96
CA ALA A 31 27.54 -33.21 6.98
C ALA A 31 26.65 -32.15 7.66
N THR A 32 27.03 -30.89 7.52
CA THR A 32 26.18 -29.76 7.89
C THR A 32 24.99 -29.78 6.94
N LEU A 33 23.89 -30.38 7.39
CA LEU A 33 22.56 -30.12 6.86
C LEU A 33 22.28 -28.63 7.09
N LEU A 34 22.69 -27.77 6.15
CA LEU A 34 22.17 -26.41 6.06
C LEU A 34 20.70 -26.52 5.68
N GLY A 35 19.85 -26.73 6.68
CA GLY A 35 18.42 -26.51 6.56
C GLY A 35 18.21 -25.05 6.18
N THR A 36 17.69 -24.82 4.97
CA THR A 36 17.25 -23.49 4.56
C THR A 36 16.01 -23.13 5.39
N CYS A 37 16.20 -22.44 6.51
CA CYS A 37 15.10 -21.79 7.21
C CYS A 37 14.56 -20.67 6.31
N ARG A 38 13.54 -21.00 5.52
CA ARG A 38 12.78 -20.02 4.72
C ARG A 38 12.04 -19.11 5.69
N THR A 39 12.59 -17.94 6.00
CA THR A 39 11.96 -16.97 6.91
C THR A 39 10.63 -16.51 6.31
N LYS A 40 9.51 -16.92 6.91
CA LYS A 40 8.19 -16.43 6.52
C LYS A 40 8.12 -14.95 6.90
N LYS A 41 7.87 -14.05 5.93
CA LYS A 41 7.58 -12.64 6.24
C LYS A 41 6.31 -12.62 7.10
N THR A 42 6.40 -12.01 8.28
CA THR A 42 5.27 -11.82 9.19
C THR A 42 4.91 -10.35 9.17
N TRP A 43 3.61 -10.07 9.02
CA TRP A 43 3.08 -8.71 8.93
C TRP A 43 2.43 -8.31 10.26
N PRO A 44 2.50 -7.03 10.66
CA PRO A 44 1.86 -6.55 11.89
C PRO A 44 0.34 -6.79 11.96
N LYS A 45 -0.35 -6.68 10.83
CA LYS A 45 -1.79 -6.89 10.69
C LYS A 45 -2.05 -8.05 9.73
N SER A 46 -2.99 -8.93 10.08
CA SER A 46 -3.42 -10.06 9.26
C SER A 46 -4.95 -10.16 9.28
N PHE A 47 -5.53 -10.53 8.14
CA PHE A 47 -6.98 -10.69 7.95
C PHE A 47 -7.25 -12.05 7.28
N SER A 48 -8.44 -12.62 7.47
CA SER A 48 -8.80 -13.87 6.78
C SER A 48 -9.21 -13.61 5.34
N GLN A 49 -9.06 -14.63 4.48
CA GLN A 49 -9.44 -14.51 3.06
C GLN A 49 -10.95 -14.26 2.90
N GLU A 50 -11.77 -14.87 3.75
CA GLU A 50 -13.22 -14.71 3.76
C GLU A 50 -13.64 -13.30 4.17
N GLU A 51 -12.94 -12.69 5.13
CA GLU A 51 -13.17 -11.30 5.53
C GLU A 51 -12.84 -10.36 4.37
N LEU A 52 -11.68 -10.55 3.74
CA LEU A 52 -11.24 -9.70 2.63
C LEU A 52 -12.16 -9.81 1.42
N LYS A 53 -12.63 -11.02 1.06
CA LYS A 53 -13.59 -11.22 -0.03
C LYS A 53 -14.95 -10.57 0.22
N LYS A 54 -15.35 -10.38 1.49
CA LYS A 54 -16.61 -9.70 1.85
C LYS A 54 -16.48 -8.18 1.80
N ARG A 55 -15.32 -7.64 2.19
CA ARG A 55 -15.10 -6.19 2.31
C ARG A 55 -14.56 -5.53 1.04
N LEU A 56 -13.71 -6.24 0.29
CA LEU A 56 -13.06 -5.70 -0.90
C LEU A 56 -13.89 -6.00 -2.15
N SER A 57 -13.88 -5.07 -3.11
CA SER A 57 -14.39 -5.34 -4.44
C SER A 57 -13.55 -6.42 -5.15
N PRO A 58 -14.07 -7.09 -6.19
CA PRO A 58 -13.31 -8.13 -6.89
C PRO A 58 -11.95 -7.65 -7.42
N ILE A 59 -11.87 -6.42 -7.96
CA ILE A 59 -10.62 -5.85 -8.45
C ILE A 59 -9.66 -5.49 -7.31
N GLN A 60 -10.15 -4.95 -6.20
CA GLN A 60 -9.33 -4.66 -5.03
C GLN A 60 -8.73 -5.94 -4.45
N PHE A 61 -9.52 -7.01 -4.36
CA PHE A 61 -9.05 -8.31 -3.92
C PHE A 61 -7.98 -8.88 -4.86
N HIS A 62 -8.26 -8.89 -6.17
CA HIS A 62 -7.32 -9.37 -7.18
C HIS A 62 -5.98 -8.64 -7.14
N VAL A 63 -5.99 -7.31 -7.09
CA VAL A 63 -4.77 -6.50 -6.99
C VAL A 63 -4.03 -6.77 -5.68
N THR A 64 -4.72 -6.65 -4.54
CA THR A 64 -4.03 -6.63 -3.24
C THR A 64 -3.60 -8.00 -2.73
N GLN A 65 -4.34 -9.07 -3.06
CA GLN A 65 -4.12 -10.43 -2.54
C GLN A 65 -3.48 -11.36 -3.58
N GLU A 66 -3.82 -11.20 -4.86
CA GLU A 66 -3.35 -12.06 -5.95
C GLU A 66 -2.22 -11.41 -6.76
N LYS A 67 -1.74 -10.23 -6.32
CA LYS A 67 -0.72 -9.42 -7.00
C LYS A 67 -1.10 -9.08 -8.45
N GLY A 68 -2.40 -8.92 -8.69
CA GLY A 68 -2.93 -8.46 -9.96
C GLY A 68 -2.56 -7.01 -10.25
N THR A 69 -2.81 -6.57 -11.48
CA THR A 69 -2.64 -5.18 -11.90
C THR A 69 -3.91 -4.72 -12.61
N GLU A 70 -4.46 -3.58 -12.21
CA GLU A 70 -5.63 -3.02 -12.87
C GLU A 70 -5.27 -2.51 -14.27
N SER A 71 -6.24 -2.46 -15.19
CA SER A 71 -5.98 -1.90 -16.52
C SER A 71 -5.62 -0.41 -16.42
N ALA A 72 -4.68 0.04 -17.25
CA ALA A 72 -4.29 1.44 -17.34
C ALA A 72 -5.51 2.37 -17.52
N PHE A 73 -5.47 3.53 -16.86
CA PHE A 73 -6.48 4.60 -16.89
C PHE A 73 -7.87 4.22 -16.38
N ARG A 74 -8.05 3.03 -15.78
CA ARG A 74 -9.33 2.63 -15.17
C ARG A 74 -9.46 2.95 -13.68
N GLY A 75 -8.34 3.18 -13.00
CA GLY A 75 -8.33 3.43 -11.57
C GLY A 75 -8.94 4.79 -11.21
N GLU A 76 -9.83 4.80 -10.21
CA GLU A 76 -10.49 6.01 -9.68
C GLU A 76 -9.49 7.13 -9.34
N TYR A 77 -8.35 6.77 -8.75
CA TYR A 77 -7.36 7.73 -8.26
C TYR A 77 -6.32 8.15 -9.31
N THR A 78 -6.46 7.72 -10.56
CA THR A 78 -5.48 8.03 -11.61
C THR A 78 -5.42 9.55 -11.86
N GLU A 79 -6.56 10.14 -12.21
CA GLU A 79 -6.68 11.59 -12.47
C GLU A 79 -7.12 12.40 -11.24
N TYR A 80 -7.35 11.74 -10.11
CA TYR A 80 -7.80 12.37 -8.87
C TYR A 80 -6.69 13.24 -8.24
N LYS A 81 -7.04 14.46 -7.83
CA LYS A 81 -6.10 15.50 -7.36
C LYS A 81 -6.54 16.22 -6.08
N GLU A 82 -7.48 15.65 -5.32
CA GLU A 82 -7.88 16.27 -4.05
C GLU A 82 -6.79 16.15 -2.98
N ASP A 83 -6.79 17.11 -2.06
CA ASP A 83 -5.83 17.15 -0.96
C ASP A 83 -6.18 16.16 0.14
N GLY A 84 -5.21 15.33 0.52
CA GLY A 84 -5.44 14.28 1.52
C GLY A 84 -4.34 13.22 1.56
N ILE A 85 -4.68 12.09 2.19
CA ILE A 85 -3.79 10.96 2.41
C ILE A 85 -4.35 9.73 1.71
N TYR A 86 -3.51 9.07 0.92
CA TYR A 86 -3.79 7.76 0.36
C TYR A 86 -3.39 6.70 1.36
N THR A 87 -4.34 5.83 1.69
CA THR A 87 -4.21 4.77 2.67
C THR A 87 -4.27 3.40 2.00
N CYS A 88 -3.74 2.37 2.65
CA CYS A 88 -3.91 0.99 2.19
C CYS A 88 -5.39 0.60 2.31
N VAL A 89 -6.02 0.21 1.19
CA VAL A 89 -7.44 -0.21 1.19
C VAL A 89 -7.71 -1.41 2.11
N VAL A 90 -6.69 -2.24 2.35
CA VAL A 90 -6.79 -3.43 3.20
C VAL A 90 -6.73 -3.04 4.68
N CYS A 91 -5.70 -2.34 5.14
CA CYS A 91 -5.47 -2.17 6.58
C CYS A 91 -5.64 -0.73 7.11
N GLY A 92 -5.97 0.21 6.22
CA GLY A 92 -6.16 1.63 6.52
C GLY A 92 -4.88 2.41 6.83
N SER A 93 -3.70 1.79 6.74
CA SER A 93 -2.44 2.45 7.09
C SER A 93 -2.07 3.51 6.05
N PRO A 94 -1.57 4.70 6.45
CA PRO A 94 -1.23 5.76 5.52
C PRO A 94 0.01 5.41 4.70
N LEU A 95 -0.05 5.64 3.39
CA LEU A 95 1.00 5.27 2.43
C LEU A 95 1.59 6.48 1.73
N PHE A 96 0.76 7.34 1.13
CA PHE A 96 1.19 8.48 0.32
C PHE A 96 0.37 9.72 0.65
N LYS A 97 0.94 10.89 0.34
CA LYS A 97 0.25 12.17 0.47
C LYS A 97 -0.14 12.69 -0.92
N SER A 98 -1.21 13.47 -1.02
CA SER A 98 -1.58 14.13 -2.28
C SER A 98 -0.46 15.03 -2.82
N GLU A 99 0.29 15.69 -1.94
CA GLU A 99 1.42 16.58 -2.30
C GLU A 99 2.56 15.86 -3.05
N THR A 100 2.67 14.53 -2.89
CA THR A 100 3.67 13.72 -3.58
C THR A 100 3.15 13.09 -4.86
N LYS A 101 1.85 13.23 -5.14
CA LYS A 101 1.22 12.71 -6.35
C LYS A 101 1.56 13.59 -7.55
N PHE A 102 1.83 12.95 -8.67
CA PHE A 102 2.07 13.65 -9.94
C PHE A 102 1.48 12.86 -11.11
N ASP A 103 1.31 13.54 -12.24
CA ASP A 103 0.90 12.88 -13.49
C ASP A 103 2.14 12.35 -14.22
N SER A 104 2.26 11.04 -14.31
CA SER A 104 3.34 10.36 -15.03
C SER A 104 2.96 9.97 -16.46
N GLY A 105 1.69 10.10 -16.84
CA GLY A 105 1.16 9.56 -18.11
C GLY A 105 1.15 8.03 -18.20
N SER A 106 1.49 7.31 -17.13
CA SER A 106 1.56 5.83 -17.16
C SER A 106 0.20 5.15 -17.15
N GLY A 107 -0.85 5.84 -16.67
CA GLY A 107 -2.19 5.29 -16.50
C GLY A 107 -2.48 4.71 -15.12
N TRP A 108 -1.58 4.89 -14.15
CA TRP A 108 -1.81 4.56 -12.75
C TRP A 108 -1.41 5.72 -11.83
N PRO A 109 -2.03 5.84 -10.63
CA PRO A 109 -1.58 6.75 -9.59
C PRO A 109 -0.06 6.70 -9.39
N SER A 110 0.59 7.86 -9.46
CA SER A 110 2.04 7.98 -9.37
C SER A 110 2.43 8.95 -8.27
N PHE A 111 3.33 8.51 -7.38
CA PHE A 111 3.83 9.30 -6.26
C PHE A 111 5.36 9.35 -6.30
N TYR A 112 5.97 10.47 -5.91
CA TYR A 112 7.43 10.56 -5.84
C TYR A 112 8.00 10.28 -4.44
N ASP A 113 7.17 10.29 -3.40
CA ASP A 113 7.59 10.05 -2.02
C ASP A 113 6.46 9.47 -1.15
N LEU A 114 6.83 8.86 -0.02
CA LEU A 114 5.95 8.20 0.94
C LEU A 114 5.54 9.15 2.08
N VAL A 115 4.49 8.79 2.82
CA VAL A 115 4.16 9.50 4.07
C VAL A 115 5.23 9.25 5.16
N LYS A 116 5.79 8.05 5.17
CA LYS A 116 6.90 7.59 6.00
C LYS A 116 7.70 6.56 5.21
N GLU A 117 9.03 6.55 5.38
CA GLU A 117 9.90 5.59 4.69
C GLU A 117 9.51 4.12 4.96
N GLU A 118 9.02 3.83 6.17
CA GLU A 118 8.58 2.50 6.59
C GLU A 118 7.17 2.11 6.13
N SER A 119 6.42 2.98 5.46
CA SER A 119 5.03 2.68 5.04
C SER A 119 4.94 1.58 3.99
N VAL A 120 6.00 1.39 3.20
CA VAL A 120 6.05 0.45 2.07
C VAL A 120 7.25 -0.48 2.23
N THR A 121 7.04 -1.77 2.01
CA THR A 121 8.11 -2.75 1.83
C THR A 121 8.41 -2.91 0.35
N VAL A 122 9.68 -2.88 0.02
CA VAL A 122 10.20 -3.06 -1.33
C VAL A 122 10.77 -4.47 -1.49
N THR A 123 10.54 -5.14 -2.62
CA THR A 123 11.08 -6.48 -2.88
C THR A 123 11.36 -6.67 -4.38
N ASP A 124 12.44 -7.35 -4.73
CA ASP A 124 12.74 -7.69 -6.12
C ASP A 124 11.68 -8.64 -6.72
N ASP A 125 11.19 -8.27 -7.89
CA ASP A 125 10.21 -9.00 -8.69
C ASP A 125 10.84 -9.38 -10.03
N PHE A 126 11.02 -10.69 -10.25
CA PHE A 126 11.59 -11.27 -11.47
C PHE A 126 10.53 -11.85 -12.41
N ALA A 127 9.24 -11.54 -12.20
CA ALA A 127 8.15 -12.03 -13.03
C ALA A 127 8.31 -11.57 -14.49
N TYR A 128 7.78 -12.40 -15.41
CA TYR A 128 7.76 -12.13 -16.86
C TYR A 128 9.14 -11.89 -17.50
N GLY A 129 10.23 -12.36 -16.86
CA GLY A 129 11.59 -12.18 -17.38
C GLY A 129 12.14 -10.76 -17.26
N MET A 130 11.50 -9.90 -16.46
CA MET A 130 11.94 -8.54 -16.18
C MET A 130 12.41 -8.44 -14.73
N HIS A 131 13.39 -7.58 -14.44
CA HIS A 131 13.69 -7.16 -13.06
C HIS A 131 12.90 -5.90 -12.76
N ARG A 132 11.96 -6.01 -11.83
CA ARG A 132 11.15 -4.92 -11.30
C ARG A 132 11.28 -4.90 -9.79
N VAL A 133 10.81 -3.82 -9.20
CA VAL A 133 10.85 -3.61 -7.76
C VAL A 133 9.40 -3.50 -7.27
N GLU A 134 8.88 -4.58 -6.69
CA GLU A 134 7.52 -4.64 -6.13
C GLU A 134 7.43 -3.78 -4.87
N THR A 135 6.29 -3.11 -4.71
CA THR A 135 5.91 -2.38 -3.50
C THR A 135 4.71 -3.06 -2.83
N SER A 136 4.81 -3.30 -1.54
CA SER A 136 3.74 -3.87 -0.71
C SER A 136 3.55 -3.05 0.57
N CYS A 137 2.36 -3.06 1.15
CA CYS A 137 2.11 -2.39 2.42
C CYS A 137 2.92 -3.06 3.54
N SER A 138 3.72 -2.29 4.29
CA SER A 138 4.55 -2.84 5.38
C SER A 138 3.74 -3.38 6.56
N GLN A 139 2.48 -2.95 6.70
CA GLN A 139 1.62 -3.29 7.83
C GLN A 139 0.85 -4.60 7.62
N CYS A 140 0.44 -4.92 6.39
CA CYS A 140 -0.39 -6.10 6.13
C CYS A 140 0.07 -6.94 4.93
N GLY A 141 1.10 -6.51 4.22
CA GLY A 141 1.64 -7.23 3.06
C GLY A 141 0.84 -7.14 1.78
N SER A 142 -0.22 -6.32 1.73
CA SER A 142 -1.01 -6.15 0.50
C SER A 142 -0.15 -5.63 -0.65
N HIS A 143 -0.28 -6.22 -1.83
CA HIS A 143 0.36 -5.71 -3.04
C HIS A 143 -0.19 -4.33 -3.40
N LEU A 144 0.70 -3.42 -3.79
CA LEU A 144 0.37 -2.04 -4.16
C LEU A 144 0.68 -1.76 -5.63
N GLY A 145 1.90 -2.10 -6.07
CA GLY A 145 2.38 -1.87 -7.42
C GLY A 145 3.90 -1.97 -7.50
N HIS A 146 4.56 -1.06 -8.21
CA HIS A 146 6.00 -1.10 -8.44
C HIS A 146 6.69 0.26 -8.24
N LEU A 147 7.97 0.21 -7.89
CA LEU A 147 8.86 1.36 -7.78
C LEU A 147 9.78 1.43 -9.01
N PHE A 148 9.90 2.64 -9.56
CA PHE A 148 10.78 2.96 -10.68
C PHE A 148 11.68 4.17 -10.35
N ASP A 149 12.80 4.28 -11.08
CA ASP A 149 13.83 5.32 -10.91
C ASP A 149 13.73 6.46 -11.94
N ASP A 150 12.54 6.62 -12.53
CA ASP A 150 12.22 7.62 -13.57
C ASP A 150 11.27 8.71 -13.05
N GLY A 151 11.30 8.97 -11.74
CA GLY A 151 10.46 9.98 -11.11
C GLY A 151 11.03 11.41 -11.20
N PRO A 152 10.22 12.41 -10.81
CA PRO A 152 10.67 13.79 -10.75
C PRO A 152 11.62 14.05 -9.59
N ARG A 153 12.31 15.21 -9.61
CA ARG A 153 12.96 15.75 -8.40
C ARG A 153 11.89 16.01 -7.31
N PRO A 154 12.24 15.89 -6.02
CA PRO A 154 13.59 15.74 -5.47
C PRO A 154 14.10 14.30 -5.39
N THR A 155 13.23 13.29 -5.39
CA THR A 155 13.61 11.91 -5.08
C THR A 155 14.12 11.13 -6.29
N GLY A 156 13.69 11.49 -7.51
CA GLY A 156 13.92 10.69 -8.71
C GLY A 156 13.15 9.37 -8.73
N LYS A 157 12.23 9.16 -7.77
CA LYS A 157 11.47 7.92 -7.62
C LYS A 157 10.06 8.07 -8.14
N ARG A 158 9.53 7.00 -8.71
CA ARG A 158 8.13 6.89 -9.11
C ARG A 158 7.53 5.61 -8.52
N TYR A 159 6.71 5.79 -7.49
CA TYR A 159 5.83 4.76 -6.96
C TYR A 159 4.60 4.69 -7.87
N CYS A 160 4.53 3.68 -8.72
CA CYS A 160 3.45 3.41 -9.65
C CYS A 160 2.48 2.42 -8.99
N ILE A 161 1.34 2.91 -8.51
CA ILE A 161 0.48 2.19 -7.57
C ILE A 161 -0.88 1.96 -8.19
N ASN A 162 -1.42 0.76 -8.05
CA ASN A 162 -2.78 0.46 -8.46
C ASN A 162 -3.78 1.26 -7.61
N SER A 163 -4.72 1.97 -8.24
CA SER A 163 -5.80 2.66 -7.56
C SER A 163 -6.62 1.71 -6.69
N ALA A 164 -6.88 0.49 -7.16
CA ALA A 164 -7.60 -0.54 -6.41
C ALA A 164 -6.86 -1.05 -5.16
N SER A 165 -5.62 -0.61 -4.90
CA SER A 165 -4.91 -0.88 -3.65
C SER A 165 -5.02 0.24 -2.62
N LEU A 166 -5.59 1.38 -3.01
CA LEU A 166 -5.66 2.60 -2.23
C LEU A 166 -7.08 2.87 -1.72
N GLY A 167 -7.17 3.46 -0.54
CA GLY A 167 -8.30 4.29 -0.11
C GLY A 167 -7.82 5.74 0.05
N PHE A 168 -8.74 6.67 0.24
CA PHE A 168 -8.42 8.10 0.37
C PHE A 168 -9.08 8.73 1.60
N GLN A 169 -8.33 9.59 2.30
CA GLN A 169 -8.82 10.40 3.40
C GLN A 169 -8.60 11.87 3.04
N SER A 170 -9.68 12.62 2.84
CA SER A 170 -9.59 14.04 2.48
C SER A 170 -9.10 14.88 3.65
N ALA A 171 -8.33 15.92 3.37
CA ALA A 171 -7.84 16.85 4.38
C ALA A 171 -9.00 17.59 5.08
N SER A 172 -10.06 17.93 4.35
CA SER A 172 -11.23 18.65 4.87
C SER A 172 -12.09 17.85 5.85
N ALA A 173 -12.14 16.52 5.72
CA ALA A 173 -12.94 15.66 6.61
C ALA A 173 -12.30 15.41 7.98
N SER A 174 -11.04 15.82 8.19
CA SER A 174 -10.29 15.59 9.42
C SER A 174 -10.39 16.71 10.46
N SER A 175 -11.10 17.80 10.16
CA SER A 175 -11.44 18.82 11.16
C SER A 175 -12.64 18.34 12.00
N PRO A 176 -12.55 18.25 13.33
CA PRO A 176 -13.72 17.97 14.16
C PRO A 176 -14.80 19.03 13.91
N PRO A 177 -16.10 18.70 13.96
CA PRO A 177 -17.15 19.70 13.87
C PRO A 177 -16.93 20.71 15.01
N SER A 178 -16.59 21.95 14.64
CA SER A 178 -16.61 23.07 15.58
C SER A 178 -18.06 23.24 16.02
N ASN A 179 -18.37 22.84 17.25
CA ASN A 179 -19.61 23.24 17.90
C ASN A 179 -19.62 24.77 17.94
N GLY A 180 -20.48 25.38 17.13
CA GLY A 180 -20.77 26.80 17.20
C GLY A 180 -21.60 27.07 18.44
N ASP A 181 -20.94 27.34 19.57
CA ASP A 181 -21.61 27.91 20.74
C ASP A 181 -21.93 29.38 20.43
N GLY A 182 -23.23 29.65 20.28
CA GLY A 182 -23.76 31.00 20.17
C GLY A 182 -23.62 31.75 21.48
N ALA A 183 -22.91 32.88 21.45
CA ALA A 183 -23.00 33.91 22.47
C ALA A 183 -24.17 34.84 22.13
N GLY A 184 -25.37 34.47 22.56
CA GLY A 184 -26.52 35.37 22.64
C GLY A 184 -26.51 36.13 23.97
N ALA A 185 -26.39 37.45 23.90
CA ALA A 185 -26.76 38.36 25.00
C ALA A 185 -28.19 38.84 24.76
N GLY A 186 -29.10 38.50 25.68
CA GLY A 186 -30.52 38.83 25.58
C GLY A 186 -30.92 40.14 26.26
N ALA A 187 -32.12 40.62 25.94
CA ALA A 187 -33.12 41.18 26.87
C ALA A 187 -34.37 41.63 26.08
N GLY A 188 -35.57 41.24 26.53
CA GLY A 188 -36.83 41.80 26.02
C GLY A 188 -38.06 40.95 26.32
N ALA A 189 -38.69 41.20 27.46
CA ALA A 189 -39.91 40.57 27.94
C ALA A 189 -41.18 41.02 27.19
N GLY A 190 -42.22 40.18 27.18
CA GLY A 190 -43.58 40.58 26.77
C GLY A 190 -44.58 39.42 26.80
N ALA A 191 -45.44 39.41 27.81
CA ALA A 191 -46.53 38.45 28.03
C ALA A 191 -47.74 38.70 27.11
N GLY A 192 -48.54 37.65 26.85
CA GLY A 192 -49.86 37.78 26.22
C GLY A 192 -50.58 36.44 26.06
N ALA A 193 -51.60 36.21 26.89
CA ALA A 193 -52.49 35.06 26.87
C ALA A 193 -53.54 35.13 25.74
N GLY A 194 -54.04 33.97 25.29
CA GLY A 194 -55.21 33.89 24.41
C GLY A 194 -55.60 32.47 24.04
N ALA A 195 -56.72 32.00 24.59
CA ALA A 195 -57.34 30.70 24.36
C ALA A 195 -58.00 30.59 22.97
N GLY A 196 -58.14 29.36 22.46
CA GLY A 196 -58.97 29.07 21.28
C GLY A 196 -59.03 27.58 20.95
N ALA A 197 -60.17 26.97 21.27
CA ALA A 197 -60.51 25.58 20.95
C ALA A 197 -60.78 25.36 19.46
N GLY A 198 -60.57 24.13 18.97
CA GLY A 198 -60.99 23.71 17.63
C GLY A 198 -60.76 22.23 17.38
N ALA A 199 -61.83 21.44 17.47
CA ALA A 199 -61.88 20.03 17.14
C ALA A 199 -61.78 19.77 15.63
N GLY A 200 -61.29 18.60 15.23
CA GLY A 200 -61.34 18.14 13.84
C GLY A 200 -60.76 16.75 13.65
N ALA A 201 -61.65 15.75 13.65
CA ALA A 201 -61.38 14.36 13.29
C ALA A 201 -61.11 14.20 11.77
N GLY A 202 -60.35 13.17 11.39
CA GLY A 202 -60.21 12.79 9.99
C GLY A 202 -59.32 11.57 9.78
N ALA A 203 -59.95 10.40 9.72
CA ALA A 203 -59.36 9.12 9.32
C ALA A 203 -59.02 9.11 7.81
N GLY A 204 -58.05 8.29 7.41
CA GLY A 204 -57.76 8.04 6.00
C GLY A 204 -56.71 6.95 5.79
N ALA A 205 -57.16 5.69 5.75
CA ALA A 205 -56.41 4.55 5.25
C ALA A 205 -56.25 4.63 3.72
N GLY A 206 -55.14 4.09 3.19
CA GLY A 206 -54.92 3.98 1.75
C GLY A 206 -53.78 3.02 1.42
N ALA A 207 -54.11 1.74 1.32
CA ALA A 207 -53.27 0.72 0.69
C ALA A 207 -53.20 0.94 -0.83
N GLY A 208 -52.05 0.65 -1.42
CA GLY A 208 -51.86 0.69 -2.88
C GLY A 208 -50.75 -0.25 -3.32
N ALA A 209 -51.10 -1.53 -3.49
CA ALA A 209 -50.29 -2.50 -4.23
C ALA A 209 -50.33 -2.17 -5.73
N GLY A 210 -49.18 -2.23 -6.39
CA GLY A 210 -49.05 -2.07 -7.85
C GLY A 210 -48.00 -3.03 -8.38
N ALA A 211 -48.44 -4.22 -8.77
CA ALA A 211 -47.68 -5.13 -9.62
C ALA A 211 -47.77 -4.69 -11.08
N GLY A 212 -46.66 -4.79 -11.82
CA GLY A 212 -46.60 -4.55 -13.26
C GLY A 212 -45.37 -5.25 -13.87
N PRO A 213 -45.54 -6.13 -14.89
CA PRO A 213 -44.50 -7.04 -15.36
C PRO A 213 -43.74 -6.53 -16.60
N GLY A 214 -42.61 -7.17 -16.89
CA GLY A 214 -42.26 -7.60 -18.25
C GLY A 214 -41.58 -6.57 -19.17
N GLY A 215 -40.31 -6.82 -19.47
CA GLY A 215 -39.57 -6.15 -20.54
C GLY A 215 -38.40 -7.00 -20.99
N ALA A 216 -38.69 -8.13 -21.65
CA ALA A 216 -37.71 -8.90 -22.39
C ALA A 216 -37.38 -8.18 -23.70
N VAL A 217 -36.10 -7.92 -23.95
CA VAL A 217 -35.58 -7.59 -25.27
C VAL A 217 -34.49 -8.59 -25.60
N GLY A 218 -34.88 -9.62 -26.37
CA GLY A 218 -33.98 -10.39 -27.21
C GLY A 218 -33.72 -9.63 -28.50
N GLY A 219 -32.51 -9.73 -29.04
CA GLY A 219 -32.16 -9.06 -30.29
C GLY A 219 -30.80 -9.43 -30.84
N LYS A 220 -30.78 -10.55 -31.59
CA LYS A 220 -29.99 -10.82 -32.80
C LYS A 220 -28.52 -11.29 -32.67
N THR A 221 -28.41 -12.60 -32.88
CA THR A 221 -27.42 -13.34 -33.66
C THR A 221 -27.21 -12.79 -35.09
N GLU A 222 -26.13 -13.29 -35.73
CA GLU A 222 -25.67 -13.15 -37.14
C GLU A 222 -24.64 -12.01 -37.33
N LEU A 223 -23.38 -12.22 -37.74
CA LEU A 223 -22.65 -13.29 -38.45
C LEU A 223 -21.22 -13.43 -37.90
#